data_AF-A0A955AJ09-F1
#
_entry.id   AF-A0A955AJ09-F1
#
_cell.length_a   1.000
_cell.length_b   1.000
_cell.length_c   1.000
_cell.angle_alpha   90.00
_cell.angle_beta   90.00
_cell.angle_gamma   90.00
#
_symmetry.space_group_name_H-M   'P 1'
#
loop_
_entity.id
_entity.type
_entity.pdbx_description
1 polymer ?
#
loop_
_entity_poly.entity_id
_entity_poly.type
_entity_poly.pdbx_seq_one_letter_code
_entity_poly.pdbx_strand_id
1 'polypeptide(L)'
;MKEPNAAHTPIEIASFCGDCHALPKPNSFEQADWYDQVHMGYEFYARSQRTDLKPPPPQTVVQYYQAAAPERIQFPPVGEVDQQWRSKFDTTKLDWSEGDTYVMPAVASLKWLDPDGRGQSKLVVCDMRDGTVSLVEPQPGNSSRVVIARLEAPSRVVQGDLDGDGRQDLIVGDLGSFNPYDHGLGRVVWLRRTGDASTFEATNLIQGIGRVADLALGDYDADGQLDIAVAEFGHRSVGSLRVLFGRRVDGKQAFRFRVADIRPGTVRVISEDWDTDGRLDLASLVSQEYESVELFLNRETKFNRQPVWHAGDLTYGSVGMEAVDLDQDGDLDLLTVNGDCFDNNYANLTHGVQWLENQGNLRFEHHPLCNLLGAYRALPADMDMDGDLDIVAVANLPTRVKPVQLRGQQQVSMLLLEQTSKMNFEPHVLELGTPRYPALEIADFDGNGKLDLAVGAQLFGTDAPESQAAELPRLTIWWQN
;
A
#
# COMPACT_ATOMS: atom_id res chain seq x y z
N MET A 1 28.36 -24.27 -40.87
CA MET A 1 29.11 -23.11 -40.35
C MET A 1 28.38 -22.64 -39.11
N LYS A 2 29.01 -22.73 -37.93
CA LYS A 2 28.48 -22.07 -36.73
C LYS A 2 28.70 -20.58 -36.93
N GLU A 3 27.63 -19.79 -36.85
CA GLU A 3 27.78 -18.33 -36.79
C GLU A 3 28.70 -17.97 -35.62
N PRO A 4 29.60 -16.99 -35.78
CA PRO A 4 30.42 -16.53 -34.67
C PRO A 4 29.49 -15.97 -33.59
N ASN A 5 29.69 -16.43 -32.36
CA ASN A 5 29.03 -15.94 -31.15
C ASN A 5 29.32 -14.43 -31.04
N ALA A 6 28.44 -13.59 -31.57
CA ALA A 6 28.55 -12.15 -31.42
C ALA A 6 28.37 -11.87 -29.93
N ALA A 7 29.42 -11.39 -29.26
CA ALA A 7 29.30 -10.92 -27.90
C ALA A 7 28.28 -9.78 -27.91
N HIS A 8 27.13 -9.98 -27.25
CA HIS A 8 26.12 -8.95 -27.18
C HIS A 8 26.65 -7.73 -26.43
N THR A 9 26.34 -6.55 -26.95
CA THR A 9 26.82 -5.30 -26.34
C THR A 9 25.92 -4.90 -25.16
N PRO A 10 26.43 -4.14 -24.17
CA PRO A 10 25.60 -3.55 -23.11
C PRO A 10 24.36 -2.80 -23.63
N ILE A 11 24.45 -2.22 -24.84
CA ILE A 11 23.34 -1.52 -25.50
C ILE A 11 22.21 -2.49 -25.88
N GLU A 12 22.54 -3.69 -26.37
CA GLU A 12 21.53 -4.70 -26.73
C GLU A 12 20.84 -5.26 -25.49
N ILE A 13 21.59 -5.46 -24.40
CA ILE A 13 21.02 -5.89 -23.12
C ILE A 13 20.09 -4.81 -22.56
N ALA A 14 20.54 -3.55 -22.55
CA ALA A 14 19.73 -2.43 -22.09
C ALA A 14 18.46 -2.27 -22.93
N SER A 15 18.56 -2.43 -24.26
CA SER A 15 17.42 -2.34 -25.15
C SER A 15 16.41 -3.47 -24.94
N PHE A 16 16.86 -4.70 -24.64
CA PHE A 16 15.94 -5.81 -24.39
C PHE A 16 15.35 -5.77 -22.97
N CYS A 17 16.19 -5.64 -21.95
CA CYS A 17 15.78 -5.68 -20.55
C CYS A 17 15.10 -4.40 -20.06
N GLY A 18 15.24 -3.29 -20.79
CA GLY A 18 14.61 -2.00 -20.50
C GLY A 18 13.48 -1.61 -21.46
N ASP A 19 13.01 -2.54 -22.31
CA ASP A 19 11.96 -2.22 -23.29
C ASP A 19 10.58 -2.10 -22.65
N CYS A 20 10.23 -3.05 -21.76
CA CYS A 20 8.91 -3.07 -21.11
C CYS A 20 8.80 -2.08 -19.95
N HIS A 21 9.91 -1.89 -19.21
CA HIS A 21 9.97 -1.16 -17.95
C HIS A 21 11.39 -0.62 -17.73
N ALA A 22 11.62 0.09 -16.61
CA ALA A 22 12.95 0.55 -16.23
C ALA A 22 13.97 -0.60 -16.21
N LEU A 23 15.19 -0.33 -16.71
CA LEU A 23 16.26 -1.33 -16.72
C LEU A 23 16.65 -1.69 -15.28
N PRO A 24 16.64 -2.98 -14.88
CA PRO A 24 17.13 -3.40 -13.57
C PRO A 24 18.54 -2.87 -13.29
N LYS A 25 18.80 -2.34 -12.09
CA LYS A 25 20.16 -1.93 -11.73
C LYS A 25 20.94 -3.13 -11.21
N PRO A 26 22.21 -3.34 -11.63
CA PRO A 26 23.03 -4.45 -11.15
C PRO A 26 23.18 -4.54 -9.62
N ASN A 27 23.07 -3.43 -8.90
CA ASN A 27 23.18 -3.37 -7.45
C ASN A 27 21.87 -3.68 -6.70
N SER A 28 20.77 -3.97 -7.40
CA SER A 28 19.49 -4.35 -6.77
C SER A 28 19.51 -5.77 -6.22
N PHE A 29 20.43 -6.62 -6.69
CA PHE A 29 20.62 -7.98 -6.20
C PHE A 29 22.10 -8.32 -6.02
N GLU A 30 22.39 -9.26 -5.13
CA GLU A 30 23.69 -9.90 -5.00
C GLU A 30 24.02 -10.71 -6.27
N GLN A 31 25.32 -10.82 -6.58
CA GLN A 31 25.83 -11.52 -7.75
C GLN A 31 25.25 -12.95 -7.89
N ALA A 32 25.07 -13.65 -6.79
CA ALA A 32 24.55 -15.02 -6.78
C ALA A 32 23.08 -15.12 -7.21
N ASP A 33 22.28 -14.08 -7.02
CA ASP A 33 20.83 -14.09 -7.29
C ASP A 33 20.49 -13.70 -8.75
N TRP A 34 21.41 -13.05 -9.47
CA TRP A 34 21.15 -12.57 -10.85
C TRP A 34 20.83 -13.67 -11.86
N TYR A 35 21.27 -14.91 -11.63
CA TYR A 35 20.85 -16.03 -12.47
C TYR A 35 19.32 -16.18 -12.46
N ASP A 36 18.73 -16.27 -11.27
CA ASP A 36 17.29 -16.46 -11.12
C ASP A 36 16.50 -15.25 -11.66
N GLN A 37 16.98 -14.03 -11.39
CA GLN A 37 16.31 -12.80 -11.83
C GLN A 37 16.26 -12.65 -13.36
N VAL A 38 17.38 -12.93 -14.04
CA VAL A 38 17.42 -12.90 -15.50
C VAL A 38 16.51 -13.98 -16.07
N HIS A 39 16.56 -15.20 -15.55
CA HIS A 39 15.70 -16.28 -16.04
C HIS A 39 14.21 -15.99 -15.83
N MET A 40 13.83 -15.38 -14.71
CA MET A 40 12.48 -14.91 -14.46
C MET A 40 12.02 -13.86 -15.49
N GLY A 41 12.88 -12.88 -15.81
CA GLY A 41 12.58 -11.88 -16.86
C GLY A 41 12.37 -12.51 -18.25
N TYR A 42 13.17 -13.52 -18.61
CA TYR A 42 12.98 -14.26 -19.87
C TYR A 42 11.69 -15.08 -19.87
N GLU A 43 11.30 -15.65 -18.74
CA GLU A 43 10.00 -16.32 -18.61
C GLU A 43 8.84 -15.34 -18.81
N PHE A 44 8.93 -14.13 -18.26
CA PHE A 44 7.92 -13.09 -18.47
C PHE A 44 7.83 -12.69 -19.93
N TYR A 45 8.97 -12.45 -20.59
CA TYR A 45 8.99 -12.18 -22.03
C TYR A 45 8.35 -13.33 -22.83
N ALA A 46 8.70 -14.58 -22.55
CA ALA A 46 8.11 -15.73 -23.24
C ALA A 46 6.59 -15.84 -23.03
N ARG A 47 6.10 -15.59 -21.80
CA ARG A 47 4.67 -15.61 -21.46
C ARG A 47 3.90 -14.46 -22.08
N SER A 48 4.56 -13.32 -22.33
CA SER A 48 3.94 -12.16 -23.00
C SER A 48 3.58 -12.44 -24.47
N GLN A 49 4.14 -13.50 -25.07
CA GLN A 49 3.98 -13.85 -26.50
C GLN A 49 4.47 -12.76 -27.47
N ARG A 50 5.22 -11.77 -26.99
CA ARG A 50 5.92 -10.79 -27.82
C ARG A 50 6.96 -11.48 -28.71
N THR A 51 7.09 -10.97 -29.92
CA THR A 51 8.04 -11.47 -30.94
C THR A 51 8.83 -10.35 -31.61
N ASP A 52 8.64 -9.12 -31.14
CA ASP A 52 9.19 -7.89 -31.69
C ASP A 52 10.58 -7.55 -31.13
N LEU A 53 11.00 -8.19 -30.02
CA LEU A 53 12.33 -8.03 -29.46
C LEU A 53 13.26 -9.18 -29.88
N LYS A 54 14.55 -8.85 -29.97
CA LYS A 54 15.63 -9.83 -30.18
C LYS A 54 16.33 -10.11 -28.84
N PRO A 55 15.88 -11.12 -28.07
CA PRO A 55 16.49 -11.43 -26.79
C PRO A 55 17.96 -11.87 -26.97
N PRO A 56 18.91 -11.28 -26.23
CA PRO A 56 20.27 -11.82 -26.13
C PRO A 56 20.26 -13.24 -25.52
N PRO A 57 21.36 -14.01 -25.58
CA PRO A 57 21.51 -15.25 -24.81
C PRO A 57 21.41 -14.96 -23.31
N PRO A 58 20.56 -15.69 -22.54
CA PRO A 58 20.39 -15.47 -21.10
C PRO A 58 21.72 -15.46 -20.34
N GLN A 59 22.65 -16.36 -20.67
CA GLN A 59 23.95 -16.43 -20.01
C GLN A 59 24.78 -15.15 -20.20
N THR A 60 24.67 -14.48 -21.35
CA THR A 60 25.35 -13.20 -21.58
C THR A 60 24.76 -12.09 -20.71
N VAL A 61 23.43 -12.09 -20.52
CA VAL A 61 22.74 -11.15 -19.64
C VAL A 61 23.08 -11.40 -18.16
N VAL A 62 23.11 -12.67 -17.73
CA VAL A 62 23.55 -13.04 -16.38
C VAL A 62 24.98 -12.55 -16.12
N GLN A 63 25.92 -12.80 -17.04
CA GLN A 63 27.31 -12.34 -16.90
C GLN A 63 27.42 -10.82 -16.84
N TYR A 64 26.62 -10.11 -17.63
CA TYR A 64 26.56 -8.65 -17.61
C TYR A 64 26.18 -8.12 -16.23
N TYR A 65 25.09 -8.61 -15.65
CA TYR A 65 24.67 -8.17 -14.32
C TYR A 65 25.65 -8.63 -13.23
N GLN A 66 26.10 -9.89 -13.26
CA GLN A 66 27.05 -10.42 -12.28
C GLN A 66 28.40 -9.70 -12.26
N ALA A 67 28.83 -9.12 -13.38
CA ALA A 67 30.09 -8.37 -13.44
C ALA A 67 30.02 -7.02 -12.71
N ALA A 68 28.82 -6.45 -12.53
CA ALA A 68 28.60 -5.16 -11.88
C ALA A 68 27.87 -5.27 -10.52
N ALA A 69 27.28 -6.43 -10.22
CA ALA A 69 26.59 -6.69 -8.98
C ALA A 69 27.57 -6.89 -7.80
N PRO A 70 27.20 -6.45 -6.59
CA PRO A 70 27.98 -6.75 -5.39
C PRO A 70 27.94 -8.25 -5.07
N GLU A 71 29.04 -8.80 -4.56
CA GLU A 71 29.03 -10.17 -4.01
C GLU A 71 28.08 -10.29 -2.81
N ARG A 72 28.02 -9.25 -1.99
CA ARG A 72 27.13 -9.11 -0.84
C ARG A 72 26.68 -7.67 -0.69
N ILE A 73 25.39 -7.47 -0.46
CA ILE A 73 24.85 -6.16 -0.12
C ILE A 73 25.09 -5.91 1.37
N GLN A 74 25.70 -4.76 1.67
CA GLN A 74 25.92 -4.31 3.04
C GLN A 74 24.74 -3.43 3.46
N PHE A 75 23.94 -3.95 4.39
CA PHE A 75 22.92 -3.15 5.06
C PHE A 75 23.56 -2.39 6.22
N PRO A 76 23.15 -1.14 6.46
CA PRO A 76 23.55 -0.45 7.68
C PRO A 76 23.17 -1.33 8.88
N PRO A 77 24.03 -1.41 9.91
CA PRO A 77 23.67 -2.12 11.12
C PRO A 77 22.40 -1.51 11.69
N VAL A 78 21.52 -2.35 12.23
CA VAL A 78 20.41 -1.92 13.08
C VAL A 78 21.04 -1.48 14.40
N GLY A 79 21.68 -0.31 14.40
CA GLY A 79 22.54 0.18 15.47
C GLY A 79 21.92 1.39 16.15
N GLU A 80 21.84 1.32 17.48
CA GLU A 80 21.68 2.43 18.46
C GLU A 80 20.99 3.70 17.93
N VAL A 81 19.79 3.58 17.35
CA VAL A 81 18.87 4.73 17.33
C VAL A 81 18.23 4.77 18.72
N ASP A 82 19.00 5.26 19.68
CA ASP A 82 18.48 5.81 20.94
C ASP A 82 18.72 7.33 20.79
N GLN A 83 17.76 8.20 21.11
CA GLN A 83 17.36 8.39 22.50
C GLN A 83 15.89 8.71 22.60
N GLN A 84 15.14 7.72 23.08
CA GLN A 84 13.79 7.80 23.64
C GLN A 84 12.96 8.98 23.15
N TRP A 85 12.08 8.72 22.16
CA TRP A 85 10.90 9.54 21.97
C TRP A 85 10.33 9.92 23.33
N ARG A 86 10.07 11.22 23.52
CA ARG A 86 9.74 11.79 24.83
C ARG A 86 8.48 11.18 25.43
N SER A 87 7.53 10.74 24.60
CA SER A 87 6.33 10.04 25.03
C SER A 87 6.56 8.54 25.12
N LYS A 88 5.99 7.94 26.17
CA LYS A 88 5.95 6.49 26.31
C LYS A 88 4.65 5.97 25.76
N PHE A 89 4.71 4.79 25.15
CA PHE A 89 3.54 4.06 24.71
C PHE A 89 3.29 2.85 25.59
N ASP A 90 2.08 2.73 26.11
CA ASP A 90 1.59 1.45 26.63
C ASP A 90 0.93 0.66 25.50
N THR A 91 0.98 -0.68 25.55
CA THR A 91 0.42 -1.50 24.46
C THR A 91 -0.76 -2.35 24.90
N THR A 92 -1.80 -2.38 24.06
CA THR A 92 -2.89 -3.35 24.14
C THR A 92 -2.84 -4.26 22.92
N LYS A 93 -2.59 -5.54 23.15
CA LYS A 93 -2.55 -6.57 22.11
C LYS A 93 -3.92 -7.23 22.02
N LEU A 94 -4.51 -7.18 20.83
CA LEU A 94 -5.81 -7.77 20.54
C LEU A 94 -5.62 -8.94 19.58
N ASP A 95 -6.20 -10.07 19.96
CA ASP A 95 -6.31 -11.23 19.11
C ASP A 95 -7.71 -11.85 19.26
N TRP A 96 -8.19 -12.47 18.20
CA TRP A 96 -9.50 -13.11 18.17
C TRP A 96 -9.43 -14.36 17.29
N SER A 97 -9.28 -15.52 17.92
CA SER A 97 -9.47 -16.82 17.28
C SER A 97 -10.90 -17.30 17.51
N GLU A 98 -11.65 -17.56 16.44
CA GLU A 98 -12.95 -18.23 16.54
C GLU A 98 -12.75 -19.75 16.55
N GLY A 99 -13.10 -20.41 17.68
CA GLY A 99 -12.98 -21.86 17.84
C GLY A 99 -11.55 -22.35 18.11
N ASP A 100 -11.31 -23.64 17.88
CA ASP A 100 -10.05 -24.30 18.22
C ASP A 100 -8.95 -24.13 17.16
N THR A 101 -9.24 -23.49 16.01
CA THR A 101 -8.28 -23.30 14.91
C THR A 101 -7.79 -21.87 14.82
N TYR A 102 -6.52 -21.66 15.15
CA TYR A 102 -5.84 -20.38 14.94
C TYR A 102 -5.66 -20.09 13.44
N VAL A 103 -6.28 -19.02 12.95
CA VAL A 103 -5.98 -18.44 11.64
C VAL A 103 -4.89 -17.39 11.83
N MET A 104 -3.86 -17.36 10.98
CA MET A 104 -2.85 -16.31 11.05
C MET A 104 -3.43 -14.95 10.65
N PRO A 105 -2.98 -13.84 11.26
CA PRO A 105 -3.46 -12.51 10.92
C PRO A 105 -3.06 -12.09 9.49
N ALA A 106 -3.95 -11.33 8.85
CA ALA A 106 -3.63 -10.57 7.65
C ALA A 106 -4.48 -9.30 7.58
N VAL A 107 -4.24 -8.39 8.53
CA VAL A 107 -4.93 -7.11 8.57
C VAL A 107 -4.46 -6.24 7.41
N ALA A 108 -5.33 -5.95 6.46
CA ALA A 108 -5.00 -5.18 5.25
C ALA A 108 -5.32 -3.68 5.40
N SER A 109 -6.29 -3.33 6.25
CA SER A 109 -6.70 -1.96 6.48
C SER A 109 -7.18 -1.75 7.91
N LEU A 110 -6.79 -0.59 8.45
CA LEU A 110 -7.28 0.01 9.68
C LEU A 110 -7.77 1.42 9.31
N LYS A 111 -8.97 1.79 9.76
CA LYS A 111 -9.55 3.12 9.57
C LYS A 111 -10.31 3.58 10.81
N TRP A 112 -9.99 4.74 11.34
CA TRP A 112 -10.73 5.38 12.43
C TRP A 112 -11.89 6.19 11.84
N LEU A 113 -13.11 5.63 11.90
CA LEU A 113 -14.27 6.11 11.17
C LEU A 113 -15.44 6.32 12.14
N ASP A 114 -16.35 7.24 11.83
CA ASP A 114 -17.57 7.51 12.63
C ASP A 114 -18.81 6.91 11.95
N PRO A 115 -18.97 5.57 11.87
CA PRO A 115 -19.98 4.93 11.04
C PRO A 115 -21.43 5.27 11.45
N ASP A 116 -21.65 5.81 12.65
CA ASP A 116 -22.98 6.21 13.08
C ASP A 116 -23.30 7.70 12.86
N GLY A 117 -22.28 8.50 12.52
CA GLY A 117 -22.38 9.95 12.30
C GLY A 117 -22.67 10.76 13.57
N ARG A 118 -22.37 10.22 14.75
CA ARG A 118 -22.70 10.81 16.06
C ARG A 118 -21.46 11.27 16.82
N GLY A 119 -20.29 11.28 16.18
CA GLY A 119 -19.02 11.64 16.79
C GLY A 119 -18.44 10.53 17.69
N GLN A 120 -18.79 9.26 17.43
CA GLN A 120 -18.23 8.12 18.15
C GLN A 120 -17.48 7.22 17.19
N SER A 121 -16.27 7.64 16.85
CA SER A 121 -15.40 6.88 15.96
C SER A 121 -15.08 5.49 16.50
N LYS A 122 -14.93 4.55 15.58
CA LYS A 122 -14.58 3.14 15.79
C LYS A 122 -13.44 2.79 14.85
N LEU A 123 -12.61 1.85 15.27
CA LEU A 123 -11.55 1.33 14.41
C LEU A 123 -12.15 0.23 13.54
N VAL A 124 -12.27 0.49 12.24
CA VAL A 124 -12.72 -0.50 11.27
C VAL A 124 -11.53 -1.30 10.79
N VAL A 125 -11.61 -2.62 10.97
CA VAL A 125 -10.53 -3.57 10.66
C VAL A 125 -10.97 -4.48 9.52
N CYS A 126 -10.17 -4.51 8.46
CA CYS A 126 -10.29 -5.50 7.38
C CYS A 126 -9.19 -6.56 7.52
N ASP A 127 -9.55 -7.79 7.86
CA ASP A 127 -8.64 -8.94 7.82
C ASP A 127 -8.90 -9.76 6.56
N MET A 128 -7.96 -9.70 5.61
CA MET A 128 -8.14 -10.30 4.30
C MET A 128 -7.91 -11.82 4.27
N ARG A 129 -7.40 -12.42 5.35
CA ARG A 129 -7.27 -13.88 5.44
C ARG A 129 -8.45 -14.50 6.19
N ASP A 130 -8.89 -13.86 7.27
CA ASP A 130 -10.08 -14.26 8.01
C ASP A 130 -11.38 -13.88 7.27
N GLY A 131 -11.28 -12.97 6.29
CA GLY A 131 -12.41 -12.51 5.50
C GLY A 131 -13.32 -11.54 6.28
N THR A 132 -12.89 -11.01 7.42
CA THR A 132 -13.76 -10.21 8.30
C THR A 132 -13.58 -8.71 8.09
N VAL A 133 -14.71 -8.01 8.12
CA VAL A 133 -14.78 -6.57 8.37
C VAL A 133 -15.37 -6.39 9.76
N SER A 134 -14.64 -5.73 10.66
CA SER A 134 -15.02 -5.61 12.07
C SER A 134 -14.96 -4.17 12.55
N LEU A 135 -15.86 -3.79 13.45
CA LEU A 135 -15.74 -2.59 14.26
C LEU A 135 -15.05 -2.95 15.57
N VAL A 136 -14.02 -2.19 15.94
CA VAL A 136 -13.29 -2.31 17.20
C VAL A 136 -13.44 -1.01 17.97
N GLU A 137 -13.82 -1.14 19.24
CA GLU A 137 -13.78 -0.04 20.22
C GLU A 137 -12.51 -0.20 21.05
N PRO A 138 -11.44 0.51 20.71
CA PRO A 138 -10.20 0.42 21.44
C PRO A 138 -10.40 1.03 22.84
N GLN A 139 -10.06 0.27 23.88
CA GLN A 139 -9.95 0.74 25.25
C GLN A 139 -8.79 0.03 25.94
N PRO A 140 -7.99 0.72 26.77
CA PRO A 140 -6.94 0.09 27.56
C PRO A 140 -7.50 -1.09 28.38
N GLY A 141 -7.06 -2.30 28.05
CA GLY A 141 -7.41 -3.54 28.77
C GLY A 141 -8.83 -4.09 28.57
N ASN A 142 -9.75 -3.41 27.87
CA ASN A 142 -11.13 -3.87 27.66
C ASN A 142 -11.71 -3.45 26.30
N SER A 143 -10.96 -3.68 25.22
CA SER A 143 -11.45 -3.36 23.87
C SER A 143 -12.56 -4.32 23.44
N SER A 144 -13.57 -3.81 22.71
CA SER A 144 -14.68 -4.60 22.18
C SER A 144 -14.57 -4.79 20.67
N ARG A 145 -15.11 -5.88 20.12
CA ARG A 145 -15.12 -6.17 18.68
C ARG A 145 -16.48 -6.70 18.22
N VAL A 146 -16.97 -6.20 17.10
CA VAL A 146 -18.16 -6.69 16.40
C VAL A 146 -17.83 -6.96 14.93
N VAL A 147 -18.06 -8.18 14.45
CA VAL A 147 -17.96 -8.50 13.01
C VAL A 147 -19.21 -7.99 12.31
N ILE A 148 -19.04 -7.14 11.31
CA ILE A 148 -20.14 -6.52 10.56
C ILE A 148 -20.30 -7.10 9.15
N ALA A 149 -19.26 -7.74 8.60
CA ALA A 149 -19.35 -8.48 7.35
C ALA A 149 -18.31 -9.60 7.27
N ARG A 150 -18.63 -10.64 6.48
CA ARG A 150 -17.71 -11.68 6.03
C ARG A 150 -17.64 -11.68 4.51
N LEU A 151 -16.45 -11.42 3.98
CA LEU A 151 -16.09 -11.26 2.57
C LEU A 151 -14.94 -12.24 2.22
N GLU A 152 -14.47 -12.26 0.97
CA GLU A 152 -13.46 -13.23 0.55
C GLU A 152 -12.06 -12.79 1.01
N ALA A 153 -11.68 -11.55 0.71
CA ALA A 153 -10.42 -10.94 1.10
C ALA A 153 -10.56 -9.40 1.18
N PRO A 154 -11.28 -8.87 2.19
CA PRO A 154 -11.49 -7.43 2.36
C PRO A 154 -10.15 -6.71 2.56
N SER A 155 -9.86 -5.71 1.72
CA SER A 155 -8.57 -5.03 1.66
C SER A 155 -8.59 -3.58 2.11
N ARG A 156 -9.70 -2.88 1.87
CA ARG A 156 -9.86 -1.46 2.13
C ARG A 156 -11.29 -1.16 2.51
N VAL A 157 -11.49 -0.19 3.39
CA VAL A 157 -12.79 0.38 3.71
C VAL A 157 -12.75 1.89 3.61
N VAL A 158 -13.81 2.47 3.06
CA VAL A 158 -14.08 3.91 3.04
C VAL A 158 -15.51 4.17 3.52
N GLN A 159 -15.77 5.38 3.99
CA GLN A 159 -17.04 5.77 4.60
C GLN A 159 -17.74 6.84 3.75
N GLY A 160 -19.04 6.68 3.51
CA GLY A 160 -19.85 7.70 2.84
C GLY A 160 -21.33 7.33 2.78
N ASP A 161 -22.20 8.32 2.68
CA ASP A 161 -23.66 8.15 2.52
C ASP A 161 -23.99 7.88 1.04
N LEU A 162 -23.97 6.60 0.66
CA LEU A 162 -24.15 6.21 -0.75
C LEU A 162 -25.60 6.33 -1.21
N ASP A 163 -26.55 6.22 -0.28
CA ASP A 163 -27.98 6.28 -0.57
C ASP A 163 -28.69 7.56 -0.14
N GLY A 164 -27.94 8.57 0.29
CA GLY A 164 -28.44 9.92 0.58
C GLY A 164 -29.45 9.96 1.72
N ASP A 165 -29.46 8.96 2.60
CA ASP A 165 -30.43 8.88 3.70
C ASP A 165 -29.94 9.51 5.01
N GLY A 166 -28.76 10.13 4.96
CA GLY A 166 -28.10 10.82 6.05
C GLY A 166 -27.36 9.88 7.01
N ARG A 167 -27.38 8.57 6.77
CA ARG A 167 -26.55 7.61 7.53
C ARG A 167 -25.27 7.33 6.77
N GLN A 168 -24.18 7.24 7.51
CA GLN A 168 -22.91 6.85 6.93
C GLN A 168 -22.89 5.35 6.69
N ASP A 169 -22.55 4.96 5.47
CA ASP A 169 -22.32 3.58 5.09
C ASP A 169 -20.82 3.27 5.01
N LEU A 170 -20.50 1.99 4.85
CA LEU A 170 -19.14 1.54 4.56
C LEU A 170 -19.09 0.92 3.17
N ILE A 171 -18.07 1.29 2.38
CA ILE A 171 -17.79 0.68 1.09
C ILE A 171 -16.45 -0.05 1.23
N VAL A 172 -16.45 -1.34 0.90
CA VAL A 172 -15.33 -2.25 1.11
C VAL A 172 -14.81 -2.76 -0.22
N GLY A 173 -13.51 -2.59 -0.43
CA GLY A 173 -12.77 -3.26 -1.49
C GLY A 173 -12.49 -4.70 -1.08
N ASP A 174 -12.74 -5.64 -1.98
CA ASP A 174 -12.44 -7.05 -1.78
C ASP A 174 -11.54 -7.54 -2.91
N LEU A 175 -10.38 -8.08 -2.53
CA LEU A 175 -9.40 -8.62 -3.46
C LEU A 175 -9.91 -9.89 -4.14
N GLY A 176 -10.90 -10.58 -3.58
CA GLY A 176 -11.43 -11.86 -4.07
C GLY A 176 -10.58 -13.08 -3.69
N SER A 177 -9.30 -12.88 -3.35
CA SER A 177 -8.49 -13.89 -2.66
C SER A 177 -7.28 -13.26 -1.95
N PHE A 178 -6.86 -13.92 -0.86
CA PHE A 178 -5.69 -13.53 -0.06
C PHE A 178 -4.39 -13.54 -0.89
N ASN A 179 -4.16 -14.60 -1.66
CA ASN A 179 -2.94 -14.74 -2.46
C ASN A 179 -2.99 -13.83 -3.70
N PRO A 180 -1.85 -13.25 -4.13
CA PRO A 180 -1.81 -12.26 -5.21
C PRO A 180 -1.87 -12.91 -6.61
N TYR A 181 -2.98 -13.57 -6.91
CA TYR A 181 -3.21 -14.20 -8.21
C TYR A 181 -3.83 -13.24 -9.23
N ASP A 182 -3.46 -13.42 -10.50
CA ASP A 182 -4.04 -12.65 -11.61
C ASP A 182 -5.43 -13.24 -11.96
N HIS A 183 -6.51 -12.62 -11.46
CA HIS A 183 -7.87 -13.10 -11.65
C HIS A 183 -8.94 -11.99 -11.56
N GLY A 184 -10.12 -12.26 -12.13
CA GLY A 184 -11.29 -11.37 -12.09
C GLY A 184 -12.26 -11.61 -10.92
N LEU A 185 -11.78 -12.02 -9.73
CA LEU A 185 -12.65 -12.31 -8.58
C LEU A 185 -12.86 -11.12 -7.63
N GLY A 186 -12.28 -9.96 -7.93
CA GLY A 186 -12.45 -8.78 -7.09
C GLY A 186 -13.85 -8.18 -7.18
N ARG A 187 -14.21 -7.43 -6.14
CA ARG A 187 -15.51 -6.75 -6.03
C ARG A 187 -15.45 -5.51 -5.14
N VAL A 188 -16.41 -4.61 -5.32
CA VAL A 188 -16.70 -3.52 -4.40
C VAL A 188 -18.02 -3.86 -3.71
N VAL A 189 -18.01 -3.89 -2.37
CA VAL A 189 -19.14 -4.26 -1.54
C VAL A 189 -19.61 -3.06 -0.76
N TRP A 190 -20.89 -2.73 -0.88
CA TRP A 190 -21.55 -1.75 -0.04
C TRP A 190 -22.13 -2.43 1.18
N LEU A 191 -21.64 -2.04 2.36
CA LEU A 191 -22.23 -2.36 3.64
C LEU A 191 -23.16 -1.20 3.99
N ARG A 192 -24.42 -1.34 3.61
CA ARG A 192 -25.47 -0.35 3.86
C ARG A 192 -25.94 -0.43 5.29
N ARG A 193 -26.01 0.69 5.98
CA ARG A 193 -26.48 0.74 7.36
C ARG A 193 -28.01 0.71 7.43
N THR A 194 -28.56 -0.37 8.00
CA THR A 194 -30.02 -0.62 8.01
C THR A 194 -30.68 -0.56 9.39
N GLY A 195 -29.91 -0.34 10.46
CA GLY A 195 -30.43 -0.36 11.83
C GLY A 195 -29.62 0.47 12.83
N ASP A 196 -29.26 -0.14 13.96
CA ASP A 196 -28.41 0.44 15.00
C ASP A 196 -26.96 0.66 14.51
N ALA A 197 -26.03 1.03 15.39
CA ALA A 197 -24.68 1.46 14.98
C ALA A 197 -23.85 0.36 14.28
N SER A 198 -24.22 -0.92 14.41
CA SER A 198 -23.43 -2.06 13.93
C SER A 198 -24.15 -3.01 12.97
N THR A 199 -25.39 -2.71 12.58
CA THR A 199 -26.15 -3.55 11.65
C THR A 199 -26.02 -3.07 10.20
N PHE A 200 -25.43 -3.92 9.36
CA PHE A 200 -25.19 -3.65 7.94
C PHE A 200 -25.80 -4.72 7.03
N GLU A 201 -26.32 -4.30 5.87
CA GLU A 201 -26.70 -5.16 4.76
C GLU A 201 -25.64 -5.07 3.66
N ALA A 202 -25.05 -6.21 3.29
CA ALA A 202 -24.00 -6.28 2.28
C ALA A 202 -24.58 -6.47 0.87
N THR A 203 -24.22 -5.60 -0.07
CA THR A 203 -24.58 -5.72 -1.49
C THR A 203 -23.36 -5.47 -2.38
N ASN A 204 -23.15 -6.28 -3.40
CA ASN A 204 -22.08 -6.03 -4.38
C ASN A 204 -22.48 -4.87 -5.30
N LEU A 205 -21.68 -3.81 -5.34
CA LEU A 205 -21.84 -2.70 -6.29
C LEU A 205 -21.31 -3.07 -7.68
N ILE A 206 -20.17 -3.76 -7.70
CA ILE A 206 -19.56 -4.35 -8.89
C ILE A 206 -18.79 -5.60 -8.47
N GLN A 207 -18.72 -6.59 -9.36
CA GLN A 207 -17.99 -7.85 -9.16
C GLN A 207 -17.47 -8.36 -10.51
N GLY A 208 -16.55 -9.32 -10.49
CA GLY A 208 -15.98 -9.88 -11.72
C GLY A 208 -14.83 -9.02 -12.27
N ILE A 209 -14.20 -8.21 -11.42
CA ILE A 209 -13.17 -7.23 -11.77
C ILE A 209 -11.80 -7.62 -11.18
N GLY A 210 -10.75 -6.85 -11.48
CA GLY A 210 -9.44 -7.07 -10.88
C GLY A 210 -9.48 -6.95 -9.35
N ARG A 211 -8.39 -7.34 -8.67
CA ARG A 211 -8.35 -7.38 -7.19
C ARG A 211 -8.47 -5.95 -6.66
N VAL A 212 -9.55 -5.61 -5.97
CA VAL A 212 -9.75 -4.23 -5.50
C VAL A 212 -8.81 -3.95 -4.35
N ALA A 213 -7.77 -3.15 -4.58
CA ALA A 213 -6.72 -2.84 -3.62
C ALA A 213 -7.00 -1.55 -2.84
N ASP A 214 -7.65 -0.58 -3.48
CA ASP A 214 -8.01 0.69 -2.85
C ASP A 214 -9.28 1.31 -3.44
N LEU A 215 -9.87 2.23 -2.68
CA LEU A 215 -11.09 2.96 -3.02
C LEU A 215 -10.93 4.42 -2.60
N ALA A 216 -11.49 5.34 -3.39
CA ALA A 216 -11.66 6.73 -2.98
C ALA A 216 -13.03 7.26 -3.41
N LEU A 217 -13.72 7.94 -2.49
CA LEU A 217 -15.05 8.49 -2.74
C LEU A 217 -14.95 9.95 -3.18
N GLY A 218 -15.93 10.41 -3.94
CA GLY A 218 -16.00 11.80 -4.42
C GLY A 218 -17.21 12.00 -5.33
N ASP A 219 -17.51 13.24 -5.70
CA ASP A 219 -18.47 13.55 -6.77
C ASP A 219 -17.66 13.98 -8.00
N TYR A 220 -17.33 13.05 -8.89
CA TYR A 220 -16.43 13.32 -10.02
C TYR A 220 -17.17 13.87 -11.25
N ASP A 221 -18.50 13.79 -11.30
CA ASP A 221 -19.29 14.42 -12.36
C ASP A 221 -20.19 15.59 -11.91
N ALA A 222 -20.01 16.03 -10.67
CA ALA A 222 -20.65 17.20 -10.06
C ALA A 222 -22.18 17.11 -10.07
N ASP A 223 -22.72 15.89 -9.93
CA ASP A 223 -24.17 15.63 -9.95
C ASP A 223 -24.79 15.57 -8.55
N GLY A 224 -23.98 15.71 -7.50
CA GLY A 224 -24.35 15.68 -6.10
C GLY A 224 -24.51 14.27 -5.53
N GLN A 225 -24.23 13.22 -6.30
CA GLN A 225 -24.21 11.84 -5.82
C GLN A 225 -22.77 11.37 -5.60
N LEU A 226 -22.63 10.41 -4.68
CA LEU A 226 -21.34 9.85 -4.36
C LEU A 226 -20.92 8.82 -5.41
N ASP A 227 -19.74 9.05 -5.97
CA ASP A 227 -19.03 8.17 -6.88
C ASP A 227 -17.87 7.44 -6.17
N ILE A 228 -17.28 6.47 -6.86
CA ILE A 228 -16.24 5.61 -6.31
C ILE A 228 -15.11 5.42 -7.33
N ALA A 229 -13.93 5.96 -7.05
CA ALA A 229 -12.70 5.52 -7.72
C ALA A 229 -12.27 4.17 -7.16
N VAL A 230 -11.89 3.25 -8.06
CA VAL A 230 -11.56 1.86 -7.76
C VAL A 230 -10.20 1.54 -8.35
N ALA A 231 -9.23 1.30 -7.47
CA ALA A 231 -7.92 0.78 -7.84
C ALA A 231 -7.99 -0.76 -7.90
N GLU A 232 -7.99 -1.31 -9.11
CA GLU A 232 -7.94 -2.75 -9.33
C GLU A 232 -6.49 -3.16 -9.59
N PHE A 233 -5.91 -3.82 -8.60
CA PHE A 233 -4.63 -4.47 -8.72
C PHE A 233 -4.75 -5.75 -9.55
N GLY A 234 -3.72 -5.99 -10.34
CA GLY A 234 -3.41 -7.29 -10.90
C GLY A 234 -1.96 -7.34 -11.30
N HIS A 235 -1.47 -8.54 -11.53
CA HIS A 235 -0.03 -8.76 -11.71
C HIS A 235 0.37 -8.61 -13.17
N ARG A 236 -0.52 -8.94 -14.13
CA ARG A 236 -0.16 -8.92 -15.56
C ARG A 236 -1.31 -8.55 -16.48
N SER A 237 -2.44 -9.25 -16.38
CA SER A 237 -3.49 -9.24 -17.42
C SER A 237 -4.84 -8.74 -16.93
N VAL A 238 -5.00 -8.60 -15.61
CA VAL A 238 -6.17 -7.97 -15.00
C VAL A 238 -5.77 -6.76 -14.17
N GLY A 239 -6.72 -5.87 -13.90
CA GLY A 239 -6.46 -4.62 -13.17
C GLY A 239 -6.69 -3.40 -14.05
N SER A 240 -7.00 -2.29 -13.40
CA SER A 240 -7.28 -0.99 -14.01
C SER A 240 -7.52 0.05 -12.91
N LEU A 241 -7.41 1.33 -13.24
CA LEU A 241 -8.02 2.39 -12.46
C LEU A 241 -9.34 2.80 -13.12
N ARG A 242 -10.45 2.78 -12.38
CA ARG A 242 -11.76 3.22 -12.91
C ARG A 242 -12.58 3.99 -11.89
N VAL A 243 -13.54 4.77 -12.37
CA VAL A 243 -14.52 5.49 -11.55
C VAL A 243 -15.91 4.94 -11.82
N LEU A 244 -16.61 4.56 -10.76
CA LEU A 244 -18.03 4.20 -10.75
C LEU A 244 -18.83 5.46 -10.44
N PHE A 245 -19.56 5.99 -11.41
CA PHE A 245 -20.42 7.15 -11.24
C PHE A 245 -21.79 6.73 -10.74
N GLY A 246 -22.17 7.22 -9.56
CA GLY A 246 -23.40 6.95 -8.85
C GLY A 246 -24.61 7.55 -9.56
N ARG A 247 -25.72 6.80 -9.56
CA ARG A 247 -27.00 7.29 -10.09
C ARG A 247 -28.18 6.57 -9.47
N ARG A 248 -29.34 7.22 -9.49
CA ARG A 248 -30.62 6.57 -9.18
C ARG A 248 -31.36 6.12 -10.43
N VAL A 249 -31.68 4.83 -10.46
CA VAL A 249 -32.55 4.23 -11.48
C VAL A 249 -33.69 3.51 -10.77
N ASP A 250 -34.92 3.95 -11.01
CA ASP A 250 -36.13 3.44 -10.35
C ASP A 250 -36.05 3.41 -8.80
N GLY A 251 -35.43 4.45 -8.22
CA GLY A 251 -35.23 4.57 -6.77
C GLY A 251 -34.15 3.68 -6.18
N LYS A 252 -33.40 2.94 -7.00
CA LYS A 252 -32.28 2.09 -6.57
C LYS A 252 -30.94 2.72 -6.95
N GLN A 253 -29.93 2.48 -6.12
CA GLN A 253 -28.55 2.83 -6.43
C GLN A 253 -28.08 1.99 -7.64
N ALA A 254 -27.51 2.66 -8.63
CA ALA A 254 -26.93 2.05 -9.81
C ALA A 254 -25.66 2.82 -10.19
N PHE A 255 -24.81 2.18 -11.01
CA PHE A 255 -23.56 2.79 -11.46
C PHE A 255 -23.41 2.71 -12.97
N ARG A 256 -22.68 3.68 -13.52
CA ARG A 256 -21.95 3.54 -14.79
C ARG A 256 -20.47 3.64 -14.45
N PHE A 257 -19.58 3.14 -15.31
CA PHE A 257 -18.16 3.27 -15.04
C PHE A 257 -17.39 3.89 -16.21
N ARG A 258 -16.25 4.49 -15.89
CA ARG A 258 -15.23 4.92 -16.85
C ARG A 258 -13.87 4.44 -16.37
N VAL A 259 -13.09 3.88 -17.30
CA VAL A 259 -11.70 3.51 -17.04
C VAL A 259 -10.82 4.75 -17.22
N ALA A 260 -10.06 5.10 -16.18
CA ALA A 260 -9.04 6.15 -16.20
C ALA A 260 -7.69 5.61 -16.68
N ASP A 261 -7.35 4.38 -16.27
CA ASP A 261 -6.16 3.67 -16.72
C ASP A 261 -6.45 2.18 -16.93
N ILE A 262 -5.97 1.62 -18.04
CA ILE A 262 -6.09 0.20 -18.35
C ILE A 262 -4.93 -0.63 -17.79
N ARG A 263 -3.86 0.01 -17.32
CA ARG A 263 -2.69 -0.70 -16.80
C ARG A 263 -3.06 -1.49 -15.54
N PRO A 264 -2.51 -2.70 -15.37
CA PRO A 264 -2.55 -3.41 -14.10
C PRO A 264 -1.64 -2.72 -13.07
N GLY A 265 -1.76 -3.11 -11.80
CA GLY A 265 -0.81 -2.71 -10.76
C GLY A 265 -1.18 -1.47 -9.93
N THR A 266 -2.35 -0.85 -10.15
CA THR A 266 -2.79 0.25 -9.28
C THR A 266 -3.07 -0.28 -7.86
N VAL A 267 -2.33 0.22 -6.86
CA VAL A 267 -2.42 -0.21 -5.45
C VAL A 267 -2.96 0.86 -4.52
N ARG A 268 -2.91 2.14 -4.92
CA ARG A 268 -3.46 3.27 -4.17
C ARG A 268 -4.11 4.29 -5.10
N VAL A 269 -5.18 4.92 -4.63
CA VAL A 269 -5.83 6.05 -5.30
C VAL A 269 -6.27 7.08 -4.26
N ILE A 270 -6.01 8.36 -4.54
CA ILE A 270 -6.39 9.50 -3.72
C ILE A 270 -7.14 10.49 -4.61
N SER A 271 -8.20 11.11 -4.06
CA SER A 271 -9.11 11.96 -4.82
C SER A 271 -9.15 13.35 -4.24
N GLU A 272 -8.61 14.31 -5.00
CA GLU A 272 -8.49 15.72 -4.62
C GLU A 272 -8.57 16.60 -5.87
N ASP A 273 -8.85 17.89 -5.72
CA ASP A 273 -8.81 18.88 -6.82
C ASP A 273 -7.36 19.31 -7.07
N TRP A 274 -6.56 18.41 -7.63
CA TRP A 274 -5.10 18.56 -7.78
C TRP A 274 -4.71 19.79 -8.61
N ASP A 275 -5.48 20.11 -9.66
CA ASP A 275 -5.20 21.28 -10.51
C ASP A 275 -6.04 22.52 -10.20
N THR A 276 -6.81 22.49 -9.10
CA THR A 276 -7.65 23.60 -8.60
C THR A 276 -8.70 24.08 -9.59
N ASP A 277 -9.20 23.19 -10.46
CA ASP A 277 -10.22 23.50 -11.45
C ASP A 277 -11.67 23.30 -10.97
N GLY A 278 -11.83 22.88 -9.71
CA GLY A 278 -13.10 22.65 -9.04
C GLY A 278 -13.69 21.27 -9.30
N ARG A 279 -12.94 20.35 -9.92
CA ARG A 279 -13.32 18.94 -10.10
C ARG A 279 -12.34 18.05 -9.37
N LEU A 280 -12.86 16.97 -8.77
CA LEU A 280 -11.99 15.96 -8.20
C LEU A 280 -11.24 15.23 -9.31
N ASP A 281 -9.92 15.18 -9.14
CA ASP A 281 -8.93 14.45 -9.92
C ASP A 281 -8.50 13.20 -9.14
N LEU A 282 -7.65 12.35 -9.73
CA LEU A 282 -7.10 11.18 -9.04
C LEU A 282 -5.57 11.21 -9.06
N ALA A 283 -4.94 11.03 -7.90
CA ALA A 283 -3.55 10.60 -7.80
C ALA A 283 -3.52 9.08 -7.62
N SER A 284 -2.71 8.37 -8.41
CA SER A 284 -2.59 6.92 -8.33
C SER A 284 -1.16 6.47 -8.15
N LEU A 285 -0.96 5.45 -7.31
CA LEU A 285 0.28 4.70 -7.21
C LEU A 285 0.12 3.38 -7.99
N VAL A 286 0.95 3.21 -9.01
CA VAL A 286 1.00 1.99 -9.84
C VAL A 286 2.30 1.25 -9.53
N SER A 287 2.19 0.05 -8.96
CA SER A 287 3.34 -0.78 -8.55
C SER A 287 3.73 -1.80 -9.61
N GLN A 288 4.60 -2.75 -9.25
CA GLN A 288 5.09 -3.85 -10.07
C GLN A 288 6.04 -3.36 -11.17
N GLU A 289 5.72 -3.59 -12.44
CA GLU A 289 6.59 -3.18 -13.55
C GLU A 289 6.60 -1.65 -13.79
N TYR A 290 5.65 -0.92 -13.19
CA TYR A 290 5.49 0.51 -13.41
C TYR A 290 6.09 1.41 -12.32
N GLU A 291 6.15 1.00 -11.05
CA GLU A 291 6.70 1.77 -9.92
C GLU A 291 6.56 3.31 -10.08
N SER A 292 5.32 3.80 -10.27
CA SER A 292 5.06 5.17 -10.71
C SER A 292 3.91 5.83 -9.95
N VAL A 293 4.03 7.15 -9.83
CA VAL A 293 2.96 8.05 -9.37
C VAL A 293 2.44 8.83 -10.58
N GLU A 294 1.11 8.88 -10.69
CA GLU A 294 0.40 9.42 -11.86
C GLU A 294 -0.77 10.26 -11.38
N LEU A 295 -0.98 11.42 -12.01
CA LEU A 295 -2.23 12.18 -11.89
C LEU A 295 -3.14 11.86 -13.07
N PHE A 296 -4.43 11.77 -12.78
CA PHE A 296 -5.51 11.61 -13.74
C PHE A 296 -6.46 12.78 -13.59
N LEU A 297 -6.22 13.81 -14.38
CA LEU A 297 -6.94 15.07 -14.31
C LEU A 297 -8.30 14.94 -15.00
N ASN A 298 -9.37 15.22 -14.27
CA ASN A 298 -10.74 15.07 -14.67
C ASN A 298 -11.17 16.20 -15.61
N ARG A 299 -11.54 15.83 -16.84
CA ARG A 299 -12.02 16.74 -17.89
C ARG A 299 -13.44 16.38 -18.31
N GLU A 300 -14.29 16.08 -17.32
CA GLU A 300 -15.72 15.71 -17.39
C GLU A 300 -16.00 14.40 -18.12
N THR A 301 -15.50 14.27 -19.35
CA THR A 301 -15.72 13.14 -20.26
C THR A 301 -14.60 12.12 -20.24
N LYS A 302 -13.43 12.49 -19.71
CA LYS A 302 -12.24 11.64 -19.62
C LYS A 302 -11.33 12.08 -18.49
N PHE A 303 -10.41 11.20 -18.13
CA PHE A 303 -9.27 11.51 -17.29
C PHE A 303 -8.03 11.66 -18.16
N ASN A 304 -7.34 12.80 -18.07
CA ASN A 304 -6.07 13.04 -18.74
C ASN A 304 -4.93 12.61 -17.82
N ARG A 305 -4.15 11.61 -18.24
CA ARG A 305 -2.97 11.17 -17.49
C ARG A 305 -1.84 12.20 -17.57
N GLN A 306 -1.27 12.56 -16.43
CA GLN A 306 -0.06 13.35 -16.25
C GLN A 306 0.91 12.58 -15.35
N PRO A 307 2.05 12.09 -15.87
CA PRO A 307 3.06 11.44 -15.05
C PRO A 307 3.65 12.42 -14.03
N VAL A 308 3.78 11.96 -12.79
CA VAL A 308 4.40 12.72 -11.69
C VAL A 308 5.82 12.24 -11.46
N TRP A 309 5.97 10.94 -11.19
CA TRP A 309 7.24 10.36 -10.82
C TRP A 309 7.30 8.88 -11.20
N HIS A 310 8.50 8.38 -11.47
CA HIS A 310 8.75 6.97 -11.78
C HIS A 310 10.05 6.53 -11.11
N ALA A 311 10.02 5.37 -10.47
CA ALA A 311 11.20 4.80 -9.85
C ALA A 311 12.24 4.45 -10.90
N GLY A 312 13.51 4.64 -10.55
CA GLY A 312 14.60 4.23 -11.42
C GLY A 312 14.89 2.72 -11.39
N ASP A 313 14.12 1.93 -10.65
CA ASP A 313 14.31 0.48 -10.50
C ASP A 313 12.95 -0.21 -10.27
N LEU A 314 12.78 -1.42 -10.81
CA LEU A 314 11.55 -2.22 -10.69
C LEU A 314 11.43 -2.95 -9.34
N THR A 315 12.52 -3.06 -8.56
CA THR A 315 12.50 -3.63 -7.21
C THR A 315 12.23 -2.55 -6.15
N TYR A 316 11.62 -1.43 -6.55
CA TYR A 316 11.43 -0.28 -5.67
C TYR A 316 10.39 -0.57 -4.58
N GLY A 317 9.33 -1.29 -4.92
CA GLY A 317 8.38 -1.85 -3.97
C GLY A 317 7.28 -0.87 -3.54
N SER A 318 6.84 0.01 -4.42
CA SER A 318 5.78 1.00 -4.18
C SER A 318 4.50 0.36 -3.66
N VAL A 319 4.03 0.81 -2.49
CA VAL A 319 2.87 0.19 -1.81
C VAL A 319 1.99 1.16 -1.01
N GLY A 320 2.53 2.31 -0.59
CA GLY A 320 1.81 3.32 0.17
C GLY A 320 1.90 4.71 -0.47
N MET A 321 0.83 5.48 -0.35
CA MET A 321 0.76 6.89 -0.76
C MET A 321 -0.32 7.59 0.06
N GLU A 322 -0.04 8.80 0.53
CA GLU A 322 -0.98 9.70 1.20
C GLU A 322 -0.79 11.13 0.65
N ALA A 323 -1.86 11.91 0.58
CA ALA A 323 -1.80 13.33 0.22
C ALA A 323 -1.70 14.17 1.49
N VAL A 324 -0.78 15.12 1.50
CA VAL A 324 -0.48 15.93 2.68
C VAL A 324 0.23 17.20 2.23
N ASP A 325 -0.08 18.34 2.84
CA ASP A 325 0.74 19.55 2.74
C ASP A 325 1.84 19.44 3.82
N LEU A 326 2.99 18.83 3.48
CA LEU A 326 3.99 18.44 4.48
C LEU A 326 4.83 19.63 4.92
N ASP A 327 5.09 20.57 4.02
CA ASP A 327 5.92 21.75 4.28
C ASP A 327 5.12 23.03 4.61
N GLN A 328 3.78 22.90 4.64
CA GLN A 328 2.79 23.91 5.00
C GLN A 328 2.78 25.13 4.07
N ASP A 329 3.03 24.93 2.78
CA ASP A 329 3.02 26.00 1.78
C ASP A 329 1.64 26.21 1.11
N GLY A 330 0.70 25.30 1.36
CA GLY A 330 -0.70 25.37 0.94
C GLY A 330 -1.01 24.61 -0.34
N ASP A 331 -0.05 23.94 -0.98
CA ASP A 331 -0.35 22.92 -1.97
C ASP A 331 -0.24 21.48 -1.40
N LEU A 332 -0.95 20.54 -2.04
CA LEU A 332 -0.90 19.15 -1.60
C LEU A 332 0.31 18.47 -2.22
N ASP A 333 1.10 17.82 -1.37
CA ASP A 333 2.18 16.91 -1.74
C ASP A 333 1.70 15.45 -1.75
N LEU A 334 2.63 14.54 -2.08
CA LEU A 334 2.43 13.11 -1.93
C LEU A 334 3.54 12.49 -1.07
N LEU A 335 3.16 11.95 0.09
CA LEU A 335 4.01 11.09 0.91
C LEU A 335 3.91 9.66 0.38
N THR A 336 5.00 9.10 -0.14
CA THR A 336 5.01 7.76 -0.74
C THR A 336 5.88 6.78 0.06
N VAL A 337 5.53 5.50 -0.02
CA VAL A 337 6.22 4.43 0.70
C VAL A 337 6.55 3.31 -0.25
N ASN A 338 7.79 2.84 -0.17
CA ASN A 338 8.31 1.77 -0.99
C ASN A 338 9.09 0.76 -0.15
N GLY A 339 8.79 -0.51 -0.32
CA GLY A 339 9.42 -1.60 0.42
C GLY A 339 8.71 -2.94 0.35
N ASP A 340 7.59 -3.02 -0.37
CA ASP A 340 6.98 -4.29 -0.73
C ASP A 340 7.97 -5.13 -1.54
N CYS A 341 8.28 -6.31 -1.02
CA CYS A 341 9.16 -7.29 -1.65
C CYS A 341 8.56 -8.69 -1.63
N PHE A 342 7.23 -8.82 -1.53
CA PHE A 342 6.57 -10.14 -1.47
C PHE A 342 6.55 -10.87 -2.83
N ASP A 343 6.94 -10.20 -3.91
CA ASP A 343 7.08 -10.74 -5.26
C ASP A 343 8.35 -11.63 -5.42
N ASN A 344 9.49 -11.18 -4.89
CA ASN A 344 10.79 -11.82 -5.07
C ASN A 344 11.55 -12.07 -3.74
N ASN A 345 10.96 -11.64 -2.63
CA ASN A 345 11.48 -11.66 -1.26
C ASN A 345 12.71 -10.77 -1.01
N TYR A 346 13.10 -9.89 -1.92
CA TYR A 346 14.35 -9.13 -1.84
C TYR A 346 14.14 -7.74 -1.22
N ALA A 347 14.73 -7.52 -0.05
CA ALA A 347 14.80 -6.20 0.54
C ALA A 347 15.89 -5.37 -0.17
N ASN A 348 15.54 -4.16 -0.61
CA ASN A 348 16.46 -3.23 -1.25
C ASN A 348 16.86 -2.09 -0.28
N LEU A 349 18.07 -1.56 -0.43
CA LEU A 349 18.55 -0.37 0.29
C LEU A 349 17.72 0.88 -0.02
N THR A 350 16.97 0.90 -1.12
CA THR A 350 16.06 2.01 -1.46
C THR A 350 14.73 1.96 -0.72
N HIS A 351 14.42 0.90 0.04
CA HIS A 351 13.18 0.82 0.81
C HIS A 351 13.10 1.95 1.84
N GLY A 352 11.96 2.62 1.93
CA GLY A 352 11.83 3.79 2.78
C GLY A 352 10.56 4.59 2.56
N VAL A 353 10.61 5.81 3.08
CA VAL A 353 9.59 6.84 2.95
C VAL A 353 10.15 7.96 2.09
N GLN A 354 9.36 8.43 1.13
CA GLN A 354 9.71 9.50 0.22
C GLN A 354 8.63 10.59 0.26
N TRP A 355 9.03 11.80 -0.08
CA TRP A 355 8.18 12.95 -0.26
C TRP A 355 8.29 13.43 -1.69
N LEU A 356 7.15 13.53 -2.37
CA LEU A 356 7.02 14.21 -3.65
C LEU A 356 6.43 15.59 -3.36
N GLU A 357 7.31 16.58 -3.20
CA GLU A 357 6.98 17.99 -2.97
C GLU A 357 6.33 18.56 -4.22
N ASN A 358 5.14 19.10 -4.12
CA ASN A 358 4.54 19.88 -5.18
C ASN A 358 5.09 21.31 -5.10
N GLN A 359 5.75 21.76 -6.17
CA GLN A 359 6.34 23.10 -6.24
C GLN A 359 5.37 24.10 -6.90
N GLY A 360 4.08 23.83 -6.77
CA GLY A 360 2.99 24.45 -7.51
C GLY A 360 2.92 24.08 -9.00
N ASN A 361 1.71 24.20 -9.54
CA ASN A 361 1.36 23.87 -10.93
C ASN A 361 1.66 22.41 -11.30
N LEU A 362 1.48 21.47 -10.35
CA LEU A 362 1.67 20.03 -10.55
C LEU A 362 3.10 19.66 -10.97
N ARG A 363 4.11 20.39 -10.48
CA ARG A 363 5.52 20.08 -10.70
C ARG A 363 6.08 19.52 -9.42
N PHE A 364 6.44 18.24 -9.46
CA PHE A 364 6.87 17.53 -8.26
C PHE A 364 8.39 17.38 -8.20
N GLU A 365 8.99 17.65 -7.04
CA GLU A 365 10.36 17.31 -6.69
C GLU A 365 10.37 16.12 -5.73
N HIS A 366 11.33 15.20 -5.90
CA HIS A 366 11.39 13.96 -5.11
C HIS A 366 12.50 14.02 -4.05
N HIS A 367 12.11 13.83 -2.79
CA HIS A 367 12.95 13.87 -1.61
C HIS A 367 12.86 12.54 -0.83
N PRO A 368 13.96 11.76 -0.73
CA PRO A 368 14.01 10.65 0.22
C PRO A 368 14.02 11.17 1.65
N LEU A 369 13.10 10.70 2.49
CA LEU A 369 13.02 11.11 3.90
C LEU A 369 13.80 10.16 4.80
N CYS A 370 13.62 8.84 4.63
CA CYS A 370 14.36 7.85 5.41
C CYS A 370 14.47 6.51 4.69
N ASN A 371 15.45 5.70 5.09
CA ASN A 371 15.54 4.29 4.72
C ASN A 371 14.87 3.45 5.81
N LEU A 372 13.95 2.57 5.39
CA LEU A 372 13.28 1.62 6.27
C LEU A 372 13.04 0.33 5.49
N LEU A 373 13.79 -0.73 5.82
CA LEU A 373 13.69 -2.00 5.10
C LEU A 373 12.29 -2.61 5.25
N GLY A 374 11.59 -2.73 4.12
CA GLY A 374 10.25 -3.28 4.10
C GLY A 374 9.18 -2.26 4.45
N ALA A 375 9.47 -0.94 4.37
CA ALA A 375 8.49 0.10 4.59
C ALA A 375 7.21 -0.19 3.79
N TYR A 376 6.06 -0.11 4.46
CA TYR A 376 4.79 -0.56 3.89
C TYR A 376 3.67 0.47 4.04
N ARG A 377 3.66 1.23 5.13
CA ARG A 377 2.73 2.34 5.34
C ARG A 377 3.39 3.43 6.17
N ALA A 378 3.09 4.69 5.85
CA ALA A 378 3.50 5.86 6.61
C ALA A 378 2.32 6.82 6.67
N LEU A 379 2.13 7.45 7.83
CA LEU A 379 1.07 8.44 8.05
C LEU A 379 1.68 9.70 8.66
N PRO A 380 1.37 10.89 8.10
CA PRO A 380 1.76 12.16 8.70
C PRO A 380 0.82 12.51 9.86
N ALA A 381 1.37 13.03 10.95
CA ALA A 381 0.62 13.48 12.12
C ALA A 381 1.50 14.37 13.01
N ASP A 382 0.92 15.38 13.65
CA ASP A 382 1.56 16.14 14.73
C ASP A 382 1.56 15.28 16.01
N MET A 383 2.55 14.37 16.15
CA MET A 383 2.58 13.36 17.23
C MET A 383 2.96 13.98 18.58
N ASP A 384 3.43 15.21 18.54
CA ASP A 384 4.21 15.86 19.56
C ASP A 384 3.53 17.15 20.07
N MET A 385 2.53 17.61 19.30
CA MET A 385 1.64 18.75 19.47
C MET A 385 2.33 20.12 19.39
N ASP A 386 3.41 20.23 18.61
CA ASP A 386 4.11 21.49 18.39
C ASP A 386 3.66 22.26 17.13
N GLY A 387 2.83 21.64 16.30
CA GLY A 387 2.18 22.23 15.14
C GLY A 387 2.83 21.95 13.79
N ASP A 388 3.93 21.21 13.75
CA ASP A 388 4.43 20.60 12.52
C ASP A 388 4.02 19.13 12.36
N LEU A 389 4.21 18.58 11.17
CA LEU A 389 3.81 17.20 10.87
C LEU A 389 5.02 16.28 11.00
N ASP A 390 4.92 15.33 11.92
CA ASP A 390 5.80 14.16 12.00
C ASP A 390 5.32 13.06 11.06
N ILE A 391 6.09 11.98 10.94
CA ILE A 391 5.71 10.81 10.14
C ILE A 391 5.94 9.53 10.94
N VAL A 392 4.88 8.74 11.14
CA VAL A 392 5.01 7.37 11.65
C VAL A 392 5.00 6.40 10.48
N ALA A 393 6.03 5.57 10.38
CA ALA A 393 6.17 4.55 9.35
C ALA A 393 6.28 3.15 9.95
N VAL A 394 5.68 2.18 9.27
CA VAL A 394 5.74 0.75 9.62
C VAL A 394 6.30 -0.08 8.49
N ALA A 395 6.91 -1.20 8.85
CA ALA A 395 7.51 -2.14 7.91
C ALA A 395 6.88 -3.54 7.97
N ASN A 396 6.94 -4.22 6.83
CA ASN A 396 6.46 -5.58 6.63
C ASN A 396 7.44 -6.35 5.72
N LEU A 397 8.08 -7.39 6.26
CA LEU A 397 9.05 -8.19 5.52
C LEU A 397 8.59 -9.65 5.41
N PRO A 398 8.86 -10.32 4.28
CA PRO A 398 8.58 -11.73 4.13
C PRO A 398 9.45 -12.56 5.07
N THR A 399 8.90 -13.65 5.60
CA THR A 399 9.66 -14.59 6.46
C THR A 399 10.90 -15.16 5.76
N ARG A 400 10.87 -15.27 4.42
CA ARG A 400 12.00 -15.73 3.59
C ARG A 400 12.77 -14.58 2.95
N VAL A 401 12.78 -13.40 3.57
CA VAL A 401 13.49 -12.22 3.08
C VAL A 401 14.91 -12.56 2.63
N LYS A 402 15.28 -11.98 1.50
CA LYS A 402 16.58 -11.97 0.87
C LYS A 402 17.13 -10.53 0.95
N PRO A 403 18.45 -10.35 0.94
CA PRO A 403 19.43 -11.43 0.94
C PRO A 403 19.48 -12.16 2.30
N VAL A 404 20.02 -13.39 2.29
CA VAL A 404 19.83 -14.35 3.38
C VAL A 404 20.34 -13.86 4.74
N GLN A 405 21.30 -12.94 4.77
CA GLN A 405 21.82 -12.34 6.00
C GLN A 405 20.78 -11.56 6.81
N LEU A 406 19.70 -11.07 6.19
CA LEU A 406 18.64 -10.37 6.91
C LEU A 406 17.78 -11.33 7.75
N ARG A 407 17.81 -12.64 7.45
CA ARG A 407 17.00 -13.63 8.16
C ARG A 407 17.50 -13.81 9.59
N GLY A 408 16.57 -13.72 10.55
CA GLY A 408 16.86 -13.89 11.97
C GLY A 408 17.54 -12.68 12.61
N GLN A 409 17.74 -11.58 11.88
CA GLN A 409 18.16 -10.30 12.45
C GLN A 409 16.93 -9.48 12.85
N GLN A 410 16.99 -8.77 13.98
CA GLN A 410 15.99 -7.75 14.29
C GLN A 410 16.11 -6.61 13.27
N GLN A 411 14.97 -6.09 12.86
CA GLN A 411 14.85 -4.92 11.97
C GLN A 411 13.92 -3.90 12.63
N VAL A 412 13.94 -2.66 12.13
CA VAL A 412 12.97 -1.64 12.54
C VAL A 412 11.61 -2.03 12.00
N SER A 413 10.66 -2.31 12.89
CA SER A 413 9.26 -2.60 12.55
C SER A 413 8.41 -1.33 12.50
N MET A 414 8.75 -0.34 13.33
CA MET A 414 8.05 0.93 13.44
C MET A 414 9.03 2.06 13.77
N LEU A 415 8.91 3.15 13.03
CA LEU A 415 9.77 4.33 13.08
C LEU A 415 8.90 5.59 13.16
N LEU A 416 9.26 6.53 14.01
CA LEU A 416 8.75 7.89 14.01
C LEU A 416 9.84 8.81 13.44
N LEU A 417 9.48 9.69 12.53
CA LEU A 417 10.32 10.78 12.04
C LEU A 417 9.76 12.07 12.64
N GLU A 418 10.40 12.57 13.71
CA GLU A 418 10.02 13.84 14.35
C GLU A 418 10.53 14.99 13.49
N GLN A 419 9.67 15.94 13.11
CA GLN A 419 10.13 17.14 12.47
C GLN A 419 10.66 18.11 13.54
N THR A 420 11.98 18.33 13.60
CA THR A 420 12.59 19.19 14.64
C THR A 420 12.84 20.62 14.16
N SER A 421 12.73 20.83 12.85
CA SER A 421 12.69 22.12 12.18
C SER A 421 12.18 21.92 10.76
N LYS A 422 11.73 22.98 10.07
CA LYS A 422 11.11 22.88 8.72
C LYS A 422 11.85 21.91 7.81
N MET A 423 11.18 20.80 7.49
CA MET A 423 11.61 19.69 6.64
C MET A 423 12.88 18.95 7.06
N ASN A 424 13.32 19.09 8.32
CA ASN A 424 14.38 18.28 8.91
C ASN A 424 13.77 17.28 9.89
N PHE A 425 14.00 15.99 9.64
CA PHE A 425 13.42 14.91 10.42
C PHE A 425 14.49 14.17 11.24
N GLU A 426 14.21 13.97 12.52
CA GLU A 426 14.97 13.13 13.43
C GLU A 426 14.29 11.76 13.61
N PRO A 427 14.98 10.64 13.33
CA PRO A 427 14.39 9.31 13.43
C PRO A 427 14.41 8.76 14.85
N HIS A 428 13.25 8.26 15.30
CA HIS A 428 13.03 7.57 16.58
C HIS A 428 12.50 6.16 16.34
N VAL A 429 13.25 5.14 16.75
CA VAL A 429 12.79 3.74 16.61
C VAL A 429 11.80 3.42 17.72
N LEU A 430 10.54 3.15 17.33
CA LEU A 430 9.48 2.78 18.26
C LEU A 430 9.45 1.26 18.53
N GLU A 431 9.76 0.44 17.51
CA GLU A 431 9.84 -1.01 17.67
C GLU A 431 10.96 -1.65 16.84
N LEU A 432 11.78 -2.47 17.51
CA LEU A 432 12.70 -3.42 16.90
C LEU A 432 12.13 -4.84 16.99
N GLY A 433 12.07 -5.55 15.87
CA GLY A 433 11.50 -6.88 15.85
C GLY A 433 11.62 -7.57 14.51
N THR A 434 10.60 -8.35 14.18
CA THR A 434 10.40 -8.86 12.82
C THR A 434 9.29 -8.04 12.19
N PRO A 435 9.57 -7.22 11.15
CA PRO A 435 8.57 -6.35 10.54
C PRO A 435 7.40 -7.14 9.95
N ARG A 436 6.18 -6.82 10.40
CA ARG A 436 4.95 -7.56 10.07
C ARG A 436 3.72 -6.66 9.93
N TYR A 437 3.91 -5.35 9.78
CA TYR A 437 2.83 -4.38 9.83
C TYR A 437 2.54 -3.80 8.44
N PRO A 438 1.56 -4.34 7.70
CA PRO A 438 1.06 -3.70 6.48
C PRO A 438 0.08 -2.56 6.73
N ALA A 439 -0.48 -2.46 7.95
CA ALA A 439 -1.53 -1.50 8.27
C ALA A 439 -1.15 -0.67 9.50
N LEU A 440 -1.42 0.63 9.42
CA LEU A 440 -1.20 1.65 10.43
C LEU A 440 -2.37 2.64 10.37
N GLU A 441 -2.86 3.05 11.53
CA GLU A 441 -3.81 4.15 11.72
C GLU A 441 -3.41 4.97 12.94
N ILE A 442 -3.60 6.28 12.88
CA ILE A 442 -3.25 7.23 13.95
C ILE A 442 -4.49 8.03 14.31
N ALA A 443 -4.87 8.02 15.59
CA ALA A 443 -5.91 8.89 16.11
C ALA A 443 -5.85 8.93 17.64
N ASP A 444 -6.54 9.89 18.25
CA ASP A 444 -6.85 9.86 19.68
C ASP A 444 -7.96 8.81 19.92
N PHE A 445 -7.56 7.57 20.25
CA PHE A 445 -8.47 6.44 20.36
C PHE A 445 -9.23 6.42 21.70
N ASP A 446 -8.62 6.96 22.76
CA ASP A 446 -9.21 7.02 24.10
C ASP A 446 -9.81 8.39 24.47
N GLY A 447 -9.63 9.40 23.61
CA GLY A 447 -10.18 10.75 23.79
C GLY A 447 -9.39 11.60 24.80
N ASN A 448 -8.12 11.28 25.04
CA ASN A 448 -7.27 11.97 26.00
C ASN A 448 -6.56 13.23 25.44
N GLY A 449 -6.70 13.49 24.14
CA GLY A 449 -6.10 14.60 23.43
C GLY A 449 -4.71 14.33 22.86
N LYS A 450 -4.20 13.11 22.94
CA LYS A 450 -2.92 12.67 22.36
C LYS A 450 -3.18 11.64 21.26
N LEU A 451 -2.24 11.51 20.32
CA LEU A 451 -2.39 10.60 19.20
C LEU A 451 -1.85 9.21 19.55
N ASP A 452 -2.71 8.21 19.46
CA ASP A 452 -2.37 6.80 19.62
C ASP A 452 -2.09 6.15 18.25
N LEU A 453 -1.42 5.00 18.27
CA LEU A 453 -1.11 4.23 17.06
C LEU A 453 -1.81 2.87 17.09
N ALA A 454 -2.42 2.48 15.98
CA ALA A 454 -2.95 1.13 15.78
C ALA A 454 -2.22 0.46 14.63
N VAL A 455 -1.60 -0.69 14.88
CA VAL A 455 -0.90 -1.48 13.87
C VAL A 455 -1.55 -2.84 13.68
N GLY A 456 -1.81 -3.18 12.41
CA GLY A 456 -2.39 -4.45 12.00
C GLY A 456 -1.29 -5.38 11.53
N ALA A 457 -1.27 -6.61 12.03
CA ALA A 457 -0.23 -7.59 11.69
C ALA A 457 -0.60 -8.44 10.48
N GLN A 458 0.43 -8.95 9.81
CA GLN A 458 0.30 -9.90 8.73
C GLN A 458 1.43 -10.92 8.72
N LEU A 459 1.07 -12.14 8.32
CA LEU A 459 2.05 -13.19 8.06
C LEU A 459 1.77 -13.90 6.72
N PHE A 460 2.59 -13.66 5.70
CA PHE A 460 2.50 -14.34 4.41
C PHE A 460 3.16 -15.74 4.44
N GLY A 461 2.50 -16.73 3.84
CA GLY A 461 3.02 -18.10 3.62
C GLY A 461 2.64 -19.14 4.69
N THR A 462 2.82 -20.43 4.36
CA THR A 462 2.60 -21.60 5.22
C THR A 462 3.82 -22.00 6.06
N ASP A 463 4.90 -21.22 5.99
CA ASP A 463 6.23 -21.63 6.44
C ASP A 463 6.72 -20.92 7.72
N ALA A 464 5.85 -20.16 8.41
CA ALA A 464 6.15 -19.89 9.81
C ALA A 464 6.07 -21.24 10.54
N PRO A 465 7.15 -21.72 11.20
CA PRO A 465 7.01 -22.87 12.09
C PRO A 465 5.86 -22.57 13.07
N GLU A 466 5.07 -23.58 13.44
CA GLU A 466 3.92 -23.41 14.35
C GLU A 466 4.28 -22.62 15.63
N SER A 467 5.57 -22.66 16.03
CA SER A 467 6.15 -21.87 17.14
C SER A 467 6.28 -20.36 16.90
N GLN A 468 6.28 -19.86 15.66
CA GLN A 468 6.25 -18.42 15.33
C GLN A 468 4.82 -17.89 15.12
N ALA A 469 3.86 -18.78 14.84
CA ALA A 469 2.45 -18.43 14.66
C ALA A 469 1.72 -18.19 15.99
N ALA A 470 2.23 -18.76 17.09
CA ALA A 470 1.48 -18.89 18.33
C ALA A 470 1.20 -17.58 19.10
N GLU A 471 1.84 -16.44 18.77
CA GLU A 471 1.73 -15.20 19.58
C GLU A 471 1.78 -13.88 18.79
N LEU A 472 1.45 -13.86 17.49
CA LEU A 472 1.35 -12.60 16.73
C LEU A 472 -0.07 -12.01 16.89
N PRO A 473 -0.26 -10.92 17.68
CA PRO A 473 -1.57 -10.30 17.79
C PRO A 473 -2.00 -9.73 16.43
N ARG A 474 -3.28 -9.87 16.08
CA ARG A 474 -3.87 -9.28 14.87
C ARG A 474 -3.74 -7.77 14.85
N LEU A 475 -3.99 -7.16 16.00
CA LEU A 475 -4.01 -5.71 16.18
C LEU A 475 -3.27 -5.37 17.47
N THR A 476 -2.37 -4.40 17.41
CA THR A 476 -1.74 -3.82 18.60
C THR A 476 -2.03 -2.32 18.61
N ILE A 477 -2.55 -1.83 19.73
CA ILE A 477 -2.76 -0.41 19.98
C ILE A 477 -1.66 0.08 20.91
N TRP A 478 -1.03 1.19 20.56
CA TRP A 478 0.01 1.89 21.30
C TRP A 478 -0.57 3.20 21.81
N TRP A 479 -0.78 3.27 23.12
CA TRP A 479 -1.42 4.37 23.83
C TRP A 479 -0.39 5.41 24.24
N GLN A 480 -0.49 6.65 23.75
CA GLN A 480 0.46 7.70 24.11
C GLN A 480 0.14 8.25 25.50
N ASN A 481 1.07 8.10 26.44
CA ASN A 481 0.91 8.50 27.85
C ASN A 481 1.19 9.97 28.13
#